data_AF-A0A5B9D993-F1
#
_entry.id   AF-A0A5B9D993-F1
#
_cell.length_a   1.000
_cell.length_b   1.000
_cell.length_c   1.000
_cell.angle_alpha   90.00
_cell.angle_beta   90.00
_cell.angle_gamma   90.00
#
_symmetry.space_group_name_H-M   'P 1'
#
loop_
_entity.id
_entity.type
_entity.pdbx_description
1 polymer ?
#
loop_
_entity_poly.entity_id
_entity_poly.type
_entity_poly.pdbx_seq_one_letter_code
_entity_poly.pdbx_strand_id
1 'polypeptide(L)'
;MTPRDQEKIREIPISLRGIESILRVLNNELKEPSSIRQISEITGLSMRVAKNILMQLENLKQVERVVDRGQILPKWGLTRLGKENAKAIEKSSNGLNKNPSNRLSDLLLNNIQIPKNVEEQNIKIGAIHRNFLKILDKLKLNLSKSMGICYNLEQPIFAERMGNLINKLKSIKTNFSSFRVNPLSFYDLHKKGTKKKSSARKKKDFISEILFINQILLNQLNNISELELELSNVLEQENYRLFNEIYRQITDQIRILNYSLQKRTNVDDGIHILTEDELMLLQKNEIRLSFLKNFIPPILQDNRKEELLKECLLSLISDLLAENSKNYNKPYNIPLVSFYELAKDQCKFTGFSVENLEETLIQIAENGLISGIIEIQDDENHIFKIVQLKPYDVSVDEIKLLRLAIHLKSFSMADVMEKLDWNQSKVEKILQTMTNNGLLRHSKSYLQGDKWYILM
;
A
#
# COMPACT_ATOMS: atom_id res chain seq x y z
N MET A 1 36.28 5.18 -20.28
CA MET A 1 35.13 6.02 -20.69
C MET A 1 34.19 5.17 -21.53
N THR A 2 33.11 4.69 -20.93
CA THR A 2 31.88 4.17 -21.56
C THR A 2 30.78 4.19 -20.50
N PRO A 3 29.50 4.37 -20.88
CA PRO A 3 28.53 5.06 -20.04
C PRO A 3 27.57 4.12 -19.29
N ARG A 4 27.37 4.45 -18.01
CA ARG A 4 26.12 4.54 -17.23
C ARG A 4 25.18 3.34 -17.19
N ASP A 5 25.17 2.77 -15.99
CA ASP A 5 24.02 2.25 -15.25
C ASP A 5 22.67 2.85 -15.68
N GLN A 6 21.77 1.98 -16.14
CA GLN A 6 20.35 2.28 -16.21
C GLN A 6 19.63 1.52 -15.09
N GLU A 7 19.03 2.31 -14.21
CA GLU A 7 18.14 1.91 -13.12
C GLU A 7 17.04 0.97 -13.63
N LYS A 8 17.02 -0.28 -13.15
CA LYS A 8 15.90 -1.21 -13.37
C LYS A 8 14.74 -0.83 -12.45
N ILE A 9 13.94 0.13 -12.91
CA ILE A 9 12.59 0.42 -12.42
C ILE A 9 11.71 -0.78 -12.80
N ARG A 10 10.82 -1.23 -11.89
CA ARG A 10 9.81 -2.29 -12.16
C ARG A 10 9.17 -2.09 -13.54
N GLU A 11 9.50 -2.96 -14.49
CA GLU A 11 8.97 -2.89 -15.84
C GLU A 11 7.53 -3.41 -15.85
N ILE A 12 6.60 -2.49 -16.11
CA ILE A 12 5.30 -2.85 -16.70
C ILE A 12 5.60 -3.75 -17.91
N PRO A 13 4.90 -4.89 -18.11
CA PRO A 13 5.10 -5.74 -19.27
C PRO A 13 5.19 -4.90 -20.55
N ILE A 14 6.21 -5.15 -21.38
CA ILE A 14 6.51 -4.36 -22.59
C ILE A 14 5.27 -4.19 -23.48
N SER A 15 4.36 -5.17 -23.48
CA SER A 15 3.07 -5.14 -24.16
C SER A 15 2.13 -4.04 -23.65
N LEU A 16 2.00 -3.87 -22.33
CA LEU A 16 1.16 -2.84 -21.70
C LEU A 16 1.76 -1.44 -21.86
N ARG A 17 3.09 -1.31 -21.75
CA ARG A 17 3.80 -0.04 -22.00
C ARG A 17 3.72 0.37 -23.47
N GLY A 18 3.76 -0.61 -24.38
CA GLY A 18 3.61 -0.38 -25.82
C GLY A 18 2.20 0.04 -26.22
N ILE A 19 1.16 -0.50 -25.57
CA ILE A 19 -0.24 -0.06 -25.73
C ILE A 19 -0.39 1.42 -25.36
N GLU A 20 0.11 1.80 -24.18
CA GLU A 20 0.05 3.18 -23.69
C GLU A 20 0.80 4.14 -24.62
N SER A 21 2.00 3.74 -25.06
CA SER A 21 2.85 4.53 -25.95
C SER A 21 2.19 4.78 -27.31
N ILE A 22 1.58 3.76 -27.91
CA ILE A 22 0.90 3.90 -29.21
C ILE A 22 -0.35 4.77 -29.09
N LEU A 23 -1.18 4.58 -28.06
CA LEU A 23 -2.37 5.42 -27.86
C LEU A 23 -1.99 6.89 -27.62
N ARG A 24 -0.94 7.14 -26.83
CA ARG A 24 -0.44 8.50 -26.56
C ARG A 24 0.11 9.18 -27.81
N VAL A 25 0.91 8.47 -28.61
CA VAL A 25 1.50 8.99 -29.86
C VAL A 25 0.42 9.30 -30.89
N LEU A 26 -0.57 8.41 -31.05
CA LEU A 26 -1.69 8.65 -31.95
C LEU A 26 -2.58 9.83 -31.49
N ASN A 27 -2.71 10.06 -30.18
CA ASN A 27 -3.56 11.13 -29.64
C ASN A 27 -2.88 12.52 -29.66
N ASN A 28 -1.59 12.59 -29.30
CA ASN A 28 -0.91 13.86 -29.06
C ASN A 28 -0.01 14.33 -30.20
N GLU A 29 0.73 13.40 -30.81
CA GLU A 29 1.82 13.76 -31.73
C GLU A 29 1.39 13.66 -33.18
N LEU A 30 0.62 12.63 -33.54
CA LEU A 30 0.23 12.39 -34.91
C LEU A 30 -1.12 13.04 -35.27
N LYS A 31 -2.12 12.99 -34.37
CA LYS A 31 -3.48 13.57 -34.50
C LYS A 31 -4.29 13.15 -35.75
N GLU A 32 -3.65 12.53 -36.74
CA GLU A 32 -4.18 11.99 -37.98
C GLU A 32 -3.81 10.50 -38.14
N PRO A 33 -4.58 9.73 -38.95
CA PRO A 33 -4.27 8.33 -39.22
C PRO A 33 -2.85 8.17 -39.77
N SER A 34 -2.05 7.31 -39.16
CA SER A 34 -0.62 7.22 -39.43
C SER A 34 -0.16 5.81 -39.79
N SER A 35 0.90 5.71 -40.58
CA SER A 35 1.43 4.41 -41.00
C SER A 35 2.10 3.66 -39.82
N ILE A 36 2.12 2.32 -39.87
CA ILE A 36 2.83 1.51 -38.85
C ILE A 36 4.30 1.91 -38.74
N ARG A 37 4.92 2.33 -39.85
CA ARG A 37 6.31 2.80 -39.88
C ARG A 37 6.51 4.05 -39.04
N GLN A 38 5.67 5.07 -39.23
CA GLN A 38 5.73 6.31 -38.43
C GLN A 38 5.45 6.04 -36.95
N ILE A 39 4.48 5.18 -36.64
CA ILE A 39 4.15 4.81 -35.26
C ILE A 39 5.34 4.08 -34.61
N SER A 40 5.98 3.15 -35.33
CA SER A 40 7.16 2.41 -34.89
C SER A 40 8.36 3.33 -34.64
N GLU A 41 8.61 4.28 -35.56
CA GLU A 41 9.70 5.26 -35.44
C GLU A 41 9.53 6.18 -34.22
N ILE A 42 8.32 6.69 -33.98
CA ILE A 42 8.04 7.62 -32.88
C ILE A 42 7.99 6.91 -31.52
N THR A 43 7.43 5.70 -31.47
CA THR A 43 7.33 4.94 -30.21
C THR A 43 8.62 4.20 -29.83
N GLY A 44 9.58 4.06 -30.76
CA GLY A 44 10.78 3.23 -30.57
C GLY A 44 10.50 1.72 -30.54
N LEU A 45 9.28 1.29 -30.82
CA LEU A 45 8.89 -0.12 -30.89
C LEU A 45 9.28 -0.71 -32.25
N SER A 46 9.67 -1.98 -32.30
CA SER A 46 9.85 -2.66 -33.61
C SER A 46 8.52 -2.75 -34.37
N MET A 47 8.56 -2.69 -35.71
CA MET A 47 7.34 -2.77 -36.54
C MET A 47 6.49 -4.01 -36.26
N ARG A 48 7.11 -5.14 -35.89
CA ARG A 48 6.40 -6.38 -35.51
C ARG A 48 5.61 -6.19 -34.22
N VAL A 49 6.21 -5.56 -33.21
CA VAL A 49 5.57 -5.27 -31.91
C VAL A 49 4.47 -4.23 -32.09
N ALA A 50 4.75 -3.14 -32.81
CA ALA A 50 3.77 -2.10 -33.10
C ALA A 50 2.54 -2.68 -33.84
N LYS A 51 2.74 -3.54 -34.84
CA LYS A 51 1.67 -4.23 -35.55
C LYS A 51 0.81 -5.08 -34.61
N ASN A 52 1.41 -5.90 -33.76
CA ASN A 52 0.66 -6.77 -32.85
C ASN A 52 -0.18 -5.97 -31.85
N ILE A 53 0.35 -4.86 -31.34
CA ILE A 53 -0.38 -3.99 -30.42
C ILE A 53 -1.53 -3.27 -31.13
N LEU A 54 -1.29 -2.75 -32.35
CA LEU A 54 -2.34 -2.12 -33.14
C LEU A 54 -3.49 -3.09 -33.45
N MET A 55 -3.19 -4.35 -33.78
CA MET A 55 -4.20 -5.39 -33.96
C MET A 55 -5.04 -5.63 -32.71
N GLN A 56 -4.41 -5.67 -31.52
CA GLN A 56 -5.13 -5.84 -30.26
C GLN A 56 -6.02 -4.62 -29.95
N LEU A 57 -5.51 -3.42 -30.19
CA LEU A 57 -6.27 -2.18 -30.02
C LEU A 57 -7.44 -2.07 -31.01
N GLU A 58 -7.29 -2.64 -32.22
CA GLU A 58 -8.36 -2.76 -33.23
C GLU A 58 -9.49 -3.64 -32.71
N ASN A 59 -9.16 -4.82 -32.18
CA ASN A 59 -10.13 -5.76 -31.60
C ASN A 59 -10.89 -5.13 -30.42
N LEU A 60 -10.22 -4.26 -29.67
CA LEU A 60 -10.80 -3.50 -28.56
C LEU A 60 -11.52 -2.21 -29.01
N LYS A 61 -11.65 -1.97 -30.32
CA LYS A 61 -12.28 -0.80 -30.94
C LYS A 61 -11.67 0.55 -30.51
N GLN A 62 -10.40 0.56 -30.13
CA GLN A 62 -9.67 1.78 -29.72
C GLN A 62 -8.97 2.45 -30.89
N VAL A 63 -8.53 1.67 -31.87
CA VAL A 63 -7.97 2.17 -33.14
C VAL A 63 -8.74 1.59 -34.31
N GLU A 64 -8.68 2.27 -35.45
CA GLU A 64 -9.27 1.84 -36.71
C GLU A 64 -8.26 1.94 -37.86
N ARG A 65 -8.42 1.08 -38.85
CA ARG A 65 -7.68 1.18 -40.11
C ARG A 65 -8.36 2.14 -41.06
N VAL A 66 -7.58 3.09 -41.56
CA VAL A 66 -7.98 4.01 -42.62
C VAL A 66 -7.13 3.70 -43.84
N VAL A 67 -7.78 3.39 -44.95
CA VAL A 67 -7.11 3.15 -46.23
C VAL A 67 -7.43 4.31 -47.16
N ASP A 68 -6.41 5.08 -47.53
CA ASP A 68 -6.57 6.15 -48.50
C ASP A 68 -6.83 5.57 -49.90
N ARG A 69 -7.68 6.22 -50.70
CA ARG A 69 -7.99 5.76 -52.06
C ARG A 69 -6.70 5.60 -52.88
N GLY A 70 -6.43 4.39 -53.36
CA GLY A 70 -5.26 4.07 -54.18
C GLY A 70 -4.03 3.55 -53.44
N GLN A 71 -4.08 3.38 -52.10
CA GLN A 71 -2.99 2.80 -51.32
C GLN A 71 -3.33 1.39 -50.81
N ILE A 72 -2.33 0.49 -50.79
CA ILE A 72 -2.48 -0.91 -50.32
C ILE A 72 -2.25 -1.02 -48.81
N LEU A 73 -1.46 -0.12 -48.22
CA LEU A 73 -1.08 -0.19 -46.81
C LEU A 73 -2.03 0.65 -45.93
N PRO A 74 -2.61 0.06 -44.87
CA PRO A 74 -3.50 0.78 -43.97
C PRO A 74 -2.73 1.75 -43.06
N LYS A 75 -3.32 2.91 -42.83
CA LYS A 75 -2.98 3.83 -41.76
C LYS A 75 -3.86 3.55 -40.54
N TRP A 76 -3.42 3.96 -39.37
CA TRP A 76 -4.08 3.71 -38.09
C TRP A 76 -4.47 5.01 -37.41
N GLY A 77 -5.75 5.17 -37.12
CA GLY A 77 -6.29 6.32 -36.39
C GLY A 77 -6.97 5.90 -35.08
N LEU A 78 -7.17 6.85 -34.16
CA LEU A 78 -7.95 6.60 -32.94
C LEU A 78 -9.45 6.75 -33.20
N THR A 79 -10.21 5.78 -32.72
CA THR A 79 -11.68 5.88 -32.66
C THR A 79 -12.10 6.86 -31.55
N ARG A 80 -13.41 7.15 -31.43
CA ARG A 80 -13.93 7.95 -30.31
C ARG A 80 -13.57 7.36 -28.95
N LEU A 81 -13.70 6.04 -28.81
CA LEU A 81 -13.37 5.29 -27.60
C LEU A 81 -11.85 5.29 -27.33
N GLY A 82 -11.02 5.19 -28.37
CA GLY A 82 -9.57 5.34 -28.25
C GLY A 82 -9.14 6.73 -27.76
N LYS A 83 -9.80 7.80 -28.23
CA LYS A 83 -9.54 9.17 -27.77
C LYS A 83 -9.96 9.38 -26.32
N GLU A 84 -11.09 8.81 -25.89
CA GLU A 84 -11.54 8.85 -24.50
C GLU A 84 -10.55 8.13 -23.56
N ASN A 85 -10.07 6.95 -23.97
CA ASN A 85 -9.08 6.18 -23.21
C ASN A 85 -7.70 6.84 -23.19
N ALA A 86 -7.23 7.41 -24.31
CA ALA A 86 -5.97 8.16 -24.36
C ALA A 86 -6.00 9.39 -23.44
N LYS A 87 -7.13 10.09 -23.36
CA LYS A 87 -7.33 11.19 -22.40
C LYS A 87 -7.38 10.72 -20.95
N ALA A 88 -7.94 9.54 -20.67
CA ALA A 88 -7.91 8.94 -19.34
C ALA A 88 -6.46 8.56 -18.94
N ILE A 89 -5.70 7.99 -19.87
CA ILE A 89 -4.27 7.72 -19.72
C ILE A 89 -3.51 9.02 -19.45
N GLU A 90 -3.73 10.09 -20.21
CA GLU A 90 -3.10 11.40 -19.99
C GLU A 90 -3.48 12.05 -18.66
N LYS A 91 -4.74 11.93 -18.22
CA LYS A 91 -5.15 12.41 -16.89
C LYS A 91 -4.46 11.63 -15.78
N SER A 92 -4.25 10.32 -15.97
CA SER A 92 -3.49 9.49 -15.03
C SER A 92 -1.97 9.76 -15.09
N SER A 93 -1.41 10.07 -16.27
CA SER A 93 0.03 10.26 -16.49
C SER A 93 0.52 11.71 -16.32
N ASN A 94 -0.34 12.72 -16.43
CA ASN A 94 -0.06 14.09 -15.99
C ASN A 94 0.00 14.22 -14.45
N GLY A 95 -0.40 13.18 -13.71
CA GLY A 95 -0.07 13.02 -12.30
C GLY A 95 1.26 12.29 -12.04
N LEU A 96 1.83 11.57 -13.00
CA LEU A 96 2.87 10.56 -12.74
C LEU A 96 4.23 10.80 -13.43
N ASN A 97 4.40 11.86 -14.23
CA ASN A 97 5.68 12.21 -14.87
C ASN A 97 6.53 13.27 -14.10
N LYS A 98 6.39 13.33 -12.78
CA LYS A 98 7.49 13.75 -11.89
C LYS A 98 7.92 12.50 -11.14
N ASN A 99 9.22 12.26 -11.02
CA ASN A 99 9.79 11.17 -10.21
C ASN A 99 8.88 10.85 -9.01
N PRO A 100 8.41 9.60 -8.82
CA PRO A 100 7.46 9.28 -7.75
C PRO A 100 7.98 9.65 -6.35
N SER A 101 9.31 9.71 -6.19
CA SER A 101 9.99 10.23 -5.00
C SER A 101 9.84 11.75 -4.79
N ASN A 102 9.78 12.54 -5.86
CA ASN A 102 9.56 13.99 -5.79
C ASN A 102 8.09 14.32 -5.48
N ARG A 103 7.13 13.55 -6.00
CA ARG A 103 5.69 13.80 -5.75
C ARG A 103 5.29 13.59 -4.29
N LEU A 104 5.78 12.52 -3.64
CA LEU A 104 5.54 12.30 -2.21
C LEU A 104 6.21 13.39 -1.36
N SER A 105 7.45 13.74 -1.70
CA SER A 105 8.20 14.75 -0.96
C SER A 105 7.57 16.14 -1.04
N ASP A 106 7.12 16.52 -2.25
CA ASP A 106 6.37 17.76 -2.48
C ASP A 106 5.06 17.77 -1.68
N LEU A 107 4.35 16.65 -1.63
CA LEU A 107 3.12 16.51 -0.85
C LEU A 107 3.38 16.67 0.66
N LEU A 108 4.40 15.99 1.19
CA LEU A 108 4.71 16.00 2.62
C LEU A 108 5.14 17.39 3.11
N LEU A 109 5.90 18.13 2.31
CA LEU A 109 6.39 19.47 2.64
C LEU A 109 5.43 20.59 2.23
N ASN A 110 4.28 20.24 1.64
CA ASN A 110 3.33 21.21 1.13
C ASN A 110 2.83 22.15 2.25
N ASN A 111 2.88 23.46 1.99
CA ASN A 111 2.36 24.52 2.87
C ASN A 111 2.89 24.50 4.32
N ILE A 112 4.08 23.95 4.56
CA ILE A 112 4.70 23.99 5.88
C ILE A 112 5.28 25.39 6.13
N GLN A 113 4.88 26.00 7.25
CA GLN A 113 5.35 27.31 7.70
C GLN A 113 5.52 27.33 9.22
N ILE A 114 6.67 27.83 9.66
CA ILE A 114 7.08 27.96 11.05
C ILE A 114 7.07 29.45 11.44
N PRO A 115 6.06 29.91 12.20
CA PRO A 115 6.04 31.27 12.74
C PRO A 115 7.28 31.58 13.57
N LYS A 116 7.69 32.87 13.61
CA LYS A 116 8.82 33.28 14.45
C LYS A 116 8.47 33.28 15.95
N ASN A 117 7.21 33.55 16.27
CA ASN A 117 6.69 33.62 17.64
C ASN A 117 6.35 32.20 18.16
N VAL A 118 6.85 31.86 19.36
CA VAL A 118 6.71 30.52 19.95
C VAL A 118 5.28 30.24 20.42
N GLU A 119 4.59 31.25 20.96
CA GLU A 119 3.19 31.16 21.35
C GLU A 119 2.29 30.91 20.13
N GLU A 120 2.58 31.56 19.00
CA GLU A 120 1.87 31.33 17.73
C GLU A 120 2.11 29.90 17.20
N GLN A 121 3.36 29.40 17.28
CA GLN A 121 3.65 28.01 16.95
C GLN A 121 2.82 27.04 17.81
N ASN A 122 2.72 27.29 19.11
CA ASN A 122 1.95 26.47 20.04
C ASN A 122 0.44 26.47 19.73
N ILE A 123 -0.13 27.63 19.37
CA ILE A 123 -1.52 27.73 18.90
C ILE A 123 -1.72 26.88 17.65
N LYS A 124 -0.79 26.95 16.68
CA LYS A 124 -0.84 26.11 15.46
C LYS A 124 -0.74 24.63 15.79
N ILE A 125 0.10 24.22 16.72
CA ILE A 125 0.20 22.82 17.19
C ILE A 125 -1.16 22.35 17.72
N GLY A 126 -1.82 23.14 18.59
CA GLY A 126 -3.14 22.80 19.12
C GLY A 126 -4.25 22.77 18.06
N ALA A 127 -4.16 23.63 17.04
CA ALA A 127 -5.07 23.61 15.89
C ALA A 127 -4.87 22.35 15.03
N ILE A 128 -3.63 22.00 14.70
CA ILE A 128 -3.28 20.78 13.95
C ILE A 128 -3.74 19.55 14.70
N HIS A 129 -3.51 19.48 16.01
CA HIS A 129 -3.92 18.34 16.82
C HIS A 129 -5.44 18.09 16.73
N ARG A 130 -6.24 19.14 16.88
CA ARG A 130 -7.71 19.05 16.73
C ARG A 130 -8.12 18.65 15.31
N ASN A 131 -7.49 19.23 14.29
CA ASN A 131 -7.81 18.94 12.90
C ASN A 131 -7.48 17.48 12.54
N PHE A 132 -6.32 17.00 12.97
CA PHE A 132 -5.87 15.63 12.73
C PHE A 132 -6.86 14.61 13.30
N LEU A 133 -7.30 14.78 14.55
CA LEU A 133 -8.30 13.91 15.17
C LEU A 133 -9.66 13.98 14.45
N LYS A 134 -10.07 15.16 14.00
CA LYS A 134 -11.32 15.34 13.23
C LYS A 134 -11.27 14.60 11.89
N ILE A 135 -10.16 14.71 11.16
CA ILE A 135 -9.96 14.01 9.89
C ILE A 135 -9.95 12.50 10.10
N LEU A 136 -9.27 11.99 11.15
CA LEU A 136 -9.29 10.57 11.49
C LEU A 136 -10.69 10.04 11.77
N ASP A 137 -11.50 10.78 12.52
CA ASP A 137 -12.88 10.36 12.81
C ASP A 137 -13.74 10.35 11.55
N LYS A 138 -13.56 11.34 10.66
CA LYS A 138 -14.21 11.36 9.34
C LYS A 138 -13.78 10.18 8.46
N LEU A 139 -12.48 9.90 8.38
CA LEU A 139 -11.93 8.78 7.62
C LEU A 139 -12.48 7.44 8.11
N LYS A 140 -12.49 7.22 9.43
CA LYS A 140 -13.05 6.01 10.04
C LYS A 140 -14.53 5.85 9.69
N LEU A 141 -15.31 6.93 9.75
CA LEU A 141 -16.71 6.92 9.38
C LEU A 141 -16.90 6.56 7.90
N ASN A 142 -16.13 7.19 7.00
CA ASN A 142 -16.22 6.93 5.57
C ASN A 142 -15.84 5.48 5.22
N LEU A 143 -14.71 4.99 5.73
CA LEU A 143 -14.32 3.58 5.54
C LEU A 143 -15.35 2.60 6.09
N SER A 144 -16.05 2.95 7.18
CA SER A 144 -17.15 2.12 7.70
C SER A 144 -18.34 2.08 6.74
N LYS A 145 -18.63 3.18 6.03
CA LYS A 145 -19.63 3.19 4.96
C LYS A 145 -19.17 2.36 3.75
N SER A 146 -17.91 2.51 3.32
CA SER A 146 -17.32 1.71 2.24
C SER A 146 -17.30 0.22 2.57
N MET A 147 -17.08 -0.14 3.84
CA MET A 147 -17.22 -1.53 4.32
C MET A 147 -18.66 -2.03 4.16
N GLY A 148 -19.67 -1.19 4.40
CA GLY A 148 -21.07 -1.48 4.11
C GLY A 148 -21.31 -1.80 2.63
N ILE A 149 -20.71 -1.03 1.72
CA ILE A 149 -20.76 -1.30 0.27
C ILE A 149 -20.10 -2.66 -0.04
N CYS A 150 -18.95 -2.97 0.57
CA CYS A 150 -18.26 -4.25 0.37
C CYS A 150 -19.13 -5.46 0.77
N TYR A 151 -19.96 -5.34 1.82
CA TYR A 151 -20.89 -6.39 2.20
C TYR A 151 -22.03 -6.59 1.17
N ASN A 152 -22.40 -5.56 0.41
CA ASN A 152 -23.38 -5.70 -0.66
C ASN A 152 -22.79 -6.34 -1.94
N LEU A 153 -21.47 -6.23 -2.15
CA LEU A 153 -20.79 -6.75 -3.35
C LEU A 153 -20.44 -8.24 -3.28
N GLU A 154 -20.86 -8.96 -2.24
CA GLU A 154 -20.49 -10.37 -2.01
C GLU A 154 -18.98 -10.65 -1.96
N GLN A 155 -18.17 -9.62 -1.66
CA GLN A 155 -16.71 -9.70 -1.56
C GLN A 155 -16.24 -9.62 -0.08
N PRO A 156 -16.23 -10.73 0.68
CA PRO A 156 -15.86 -10.70 2.10
C PRO A 156 -14.43 -10.21 2.34
N ILE A 157 -13.51 -10.50 1.41
CA ILE A 157 -12.12 -10.04 1.48
C ILE A 157 -12.00 -8.51 1.44
N PHE A 158 -12.90 -7.81 0.73
CA PHE A 158 -12.89 -6.34 0.71
C PHE A 158 -13.38 -5.77 2.03
N ALA A 159 -14.40 -6.38 2.64
CA ALA A 159 -14.88 -5.99 3.96
C ALA A 159 -13.79 -6.19 5.04
N GLU A 160 -13.07 -7.32 5.02
CA GLU A 160 -11.95 -7.55 5.94
C GLU A 160 -10.85 -6.50 5.74
N ARG A 161 -10.49 -6.21 4.49
CA ARG A 161 -9.51 -5.17 4.14
C ARG A 161 -9.90 -3.79 4.67
N MET A 162 -11.16 -3.38 4.52
CA MET A 162 -11.68 -2.14 5.11
C MET A 162 -11.60 -2.17 6.64
N GLY A 163 -11.98 -3.28 7.26
CA GLY A 163 -11.88 -3.50 8.71
C GLY A 163 -10.44 -3.33 9.21
N ASN A 164 -9.46 -3.85 8.47
CA ASN A 164 -8.04 -3.69 8.77
C ASN A 164 -7.59 -2.23 8.71
N LEU A 165 -8.01 -1.46 7.70
CA LEU A 165 -7.72 -0.02 7.64
C LEU A 165 -8.31 0.73 8.83
N ILE A 166 -9.57 0.44 9.18
CA ILE A 166 -10.25 1.03 10.34
C ILE A 166 -9.47 0.76 11.63
N ASN A 167 -8.99 -0.47 11.82
CA ASN A 167 -8.21 -0.85 13.00
C ASN A 167 -6.84 -0.14 13.03
N LYS A 168 -6.15 -0.02 11.89
CA LYS A 168 -4.90 0.77 11.78
C LYS A 168 -5.14 2.23 12.15
N LEU A 169 -6.22 2.86 11.64
CA LEU A 169 -6.58 4.24 11.98
C LEU A 169 -6.95 4.43 13.46
N LYS A 170 -7.59 3.44 14.10
CA LYS A 170 -7.85 3.46 15.55
C LYS A 170 -6.54 3.49 16.35
N SER A 171 -5.56 2.65 15.97
CA SER A 171 -4.23 2.65 16.61
C SER A 171 -3.53 4.00 16.44
N ILE A 172 -3.55 4.57 15.23
CA ILE A 172 -3.02 5.91 14.93
C ILE A 172 -3.69 6.96 15.82
N LYS A 173 -5.02 6.93 15.97
CA LYS A 173 -5.75 7.86 16.82
C LYS A 173 -5.27 7.78 18.26
N THR A 174 -5.20 6.57 18.84
CA THR A 174 -4.72 6.37 20.21
C THR A 174 -3.30 6.90 20.40
N ASN A 175 -2.39 6.59 19.48
CA ASN A 175 -1.01 7.06 19.54
C ASN A 175 -0.93 8.59 19.46
N PHE A 176 -1.62 9.21 18.49
CA PHE A 176 -1.57 10.66 18.31
C PHE A 176 -2.26 11.42 19.44
N SER A 177 -3.36 10.90 20.00
CA SER A 177 -4.05 11.49 21.15
C SER A 177 -3.18 11.54 22.41
N SER A 178 -2.12 10.72 22.50
CA SER A 178 -1.18 10.76 23.63
C SER A 178 -0.24 11.97 23.58
N PHE A 179 -0.10 12.63 22.42
CA PHE A 179 0.76 13.81 22.28
C PHE A 179 0.18 15.03 22.99
N ARG A 180 1.04 15.81 23.64
CA ARG A 180 0.65 17.03 24.33
C ARG A 180 0.11 18.06 23.32
N VAL A 181 -1.12 18.52 23.55
CA VAL A 181 -1.77 19.58 22.76
C VAL A 181 -1.08 20.92 22.97
N ASN A 182 -0.59 21.17 24.18
CA ASN A 182 0.17 22.36 24.55
C ASN A 182 1.59 21.97 25.02
N PRO A 183 2.56 21.81 24.11
CA PRO A 183 3.93 21.50 24.50
C PRO A 183 4.59 22.56 25.40
N LEU A 184 4.13 23.82 25.40
CA LEU A 184 4.65 24.86 26.29
C LEU A 184 4.40 24.57 27.78
N SER A 185 3.32 23.86 28.10
CA SER A 185 3.00 23.48 29.49
C SER A 185 4.12 22.72 30.20
N PHE A 186 5.01 22.06 29.44
CA PHE A 186 6.20 21.42 29.98
C PHE A 186 7.17 22.40 30.65
N TYR A 187 7.29 23.60 30.08
CA TYR A 187 8.16 24.65 30.60
C TYR A 187 7.50 25.47 31.71
N ASP A 188 6.17 25.47 31.77
CA ASP A 188 5.39 26.21 32.78
C ASP A 188 5.30 25.45 34.12
N LEU A 189 5.49 24.12 34.12
CA LEU A 189 5.46 23.29 35.33
C LEU A 189 6.78 23.39 36.12
N HIS A 190 6.74 24.05 37.28
CA HIS A 190 7.87 24.13 38.22
C HIS A 190 7.57 23.35 39.51
N LYS A 191 8.52 22.56 40.01
CA LYS A 191 8.50 22.14 41.43
C LYS A 191 8.65 23.39 42.30
N LYS A 192 7.88 23.49 43.39
CA LYS A 192 7.99 24.58 44.38
C LYS A 192 9.47 24.71 44.80
N GLY A 193 10.11 25.83 44.46
CA GLY A 193 11.51 26.12 44.80
C GLY A 193 12.57 25.91 43.70
N THR A 194 12.24 25.39 42.51
CA THR A 194 13.23 25.22 41.42
C THR A 194 12.94 26.11 40.21
N LYS A 195 13.85 27.03 39.87
CA LYS A 195 13.88 27.72 38.57
C LYS A 195 14.62 26.84 37.57
N LYS A 196 13.91 26.09 36.72
CA LYS A 196 14.54 25.46 35.55
C LYS A 196 14.70 26.58 34.49
N LYS A 197 15.90 27.18 34.39
CA LYS A 197 16.24 28.04 33.25
C LYS A 197 16.46 27.15 32.02
N SER A 198 15.40 26.77 31.31
CA SER A 198 15.60 26.31 29.94
C SER A 198 16.03 27.51 29.10
N SER A 199 17.05 27.35 28.26
CA SER A 199 17.45 28.42 27.35
C SER A 199 16.31 28.68 26.35
N ALA A 200 15.99 29.94 26.08
CA ALA A 200 14.95 30.32 25.12
C ALA A 200 15.14 29.65 23.74
N ARG A 201 16.39 29.38 23.35
CA ARG A 201 16.75 28.64 22.13
C ARG A 201 16.22 27.20 22.15
N LYS A 202 16.59 26.38 23.14
CA LYS A 202 16.09 24.99 23.29
C LYS A 202 14.56 24.90 23.27
N LYS A 203 13.88 25.82 23.97
CA LYS A 203 12.41 25.93 23.93
C LYS A 203 11.91 26.14 22.50
N LYS A 204 12.49 27.12 21.79
CA LYS A 204 12.08 27.45 20.42
C LYS A 204 12.37 26.31 19.44
N ASP A 205 13.53 25.66 19.55
CA ASP A 205 13.93 24.53 18.71
C ASP A 205 12.93 23.36 18.87
N PHE A 206 12.63 22.99 20.11
CA PHE A 206 11.67 21.94 20.45
C PHE A 206 10.26 22.23 19.90
N ILE A 207 9.71 23.44 20.11
CA ILE A 207 8.37 23.78 19.63
C ILE A 207 8.33 23.83 18.10
N SER A 208 9.39 24.35 17.46
CA SER A 208 9.47 24.44 16.00
C SER A 208 9.48 23.05 15.35
N GLU A 209 10.27 22.12 15.91
CA GLU A 209 10.34 20.75 15.43
C GLU A 209 9.02 20.01 15.62
N ILE A 210 8.35 20.16 16.77
CA ILE A 210 7.02 19.57 16.99
C ILE A 210 6.02 20.07 15.95
N LEU A 211 6.00 21.40 15.70
CA LEU A 211 5.10 21.97 14.71
C LEU A 211 5.36 21.40 13.33
N PHE A 212 6.63 21.34 12.92
CA PHE A 212 7.06 20.80 11.64
C PHE A 212 6.59 19.35 11.44
N ILE A 213 6.87 18.48 12.42
CA ILE A 213 6.49 17.07 12.33
C ILE A 213 4.97 16.91 12.31
N ASN A 214 4.24 17.67 13.13
CA ASN A 214 2.77 17.64 13.13
C ASN A 214 2.17 18.08 11.79
N GLN A 215 2.81 19.02 11.08
CA GLN A 215 2.39 19.42 9.73
C GLN A 215 2.64 18.30 8.71
N ILE A 216 3.79 17.60 8.76
CA ILE A 216 4.05 16.41 7.93
C ILE A 216 2.98 15.34 8.16
N LEU A 217 2.69 15.03 9.44
CA LEU A 217 1.66 14.06 9.81
C LEU A 217 0.29 14.45 9.24
N LEU A 218 -0.08 15.72 9.35
CA LEU A 218 -1.36 16.22 8.82
C LEU A 218 -1.42 16.12 7.29
N ASN A 219 -0.36 16.50 6.58
CA ASN A 219 -0.29 16.39 5.12
C ASN A 219 -0.44 14.94 4.66
N GLN A 220 0.23 14.01 5.36
CA GLN A 220 0.12 12.59 5.08
C GLN A 220 -1.30 12.04 5.34
N LEU A 221 -1.96 12.49 6.41
CA LEU A 221 -3.34 12.12 6.70
C LEU A 221 -4.32 12.65 5.66
N ASN A 222 -4.11 13.87 5.15
CA ASN A 222 -4.90 14.43 4.07
C ASN A 222 -4.77 13.59 2.78
N ASN A 223 -3.56 13.16 2.44
CA ASN A 223 -3.35 12.27 1.29
C ASN A 223 -4.09 10.93 1.44
N ILE A 224 -4.06 10.33 2.64
CA ILE A 224 -4.86 9.12 2.93
C ILE A 224 -6.36 9.42 2.74
N SER A 225 -6.82 10.61 3.14
CA SER A 225 -8.22 11.01 2.94
C SER A 225 -8.61 11.21 1.49
N GLU A 226 -7.71 11.67 0.64
CA GLU A 226 -7.96 11.80 -0.80
C GLU A 226 -8.06 10.43 -1.46
N LEU A 227 -7.14 9.52 -1.14
CA LEU A 227 -7.17 8.14 -1.63
C LEU A 227 -8.41 7.37 -1.13
N GLU A 228 -8.88 7.64 0.09
CA GLU A 228 -10.11 7.04 0.61
C GLU A 228 -11.34 7.46 -0.21
N LEU A 229 -11.43 8.73 -0.61
CA LEU A 229 -12.50 9.18 -1.49
C LEU A 229 -12.45 8.48 -2.84
N GLU A 230 -11.25 8.30 -3.40
CA GLU A 230 -11.05 7.55 -4.65
C GLU A 230 -11.48 6.09 -4.49
N LEU A 231 -11.10 5.45 -3.39
CA LEU A 231 -11.46 4.08 -3.05
C LEU A 231 -12.99 3.91 -2.97
N SER A 232 -13.69 4.85 -2.33
CA SER A 232 -15.16 4.83 -2.23
C SER A 232 -15.82 4.90 -3.60
N ASN A 233 -15.36 5.82 -4.47
CA ASN A 233 -15.89 5.94 -5.84
C ASN A 233 -15.68 4.65 -6.64
N VAL A 234 -14.54 4.00 -6.45
CA VAL A 234 -14.18 2.76 -7.16
C VAL A 234 -15.01 1.57 -6.69
N LEU A 235 -15.37 1.52 -5.41
CA LEU A 235 -16.31 0.54 -4.88
C LEU A 235 -17.72 0.72 -5.45
N GLU A 236 -18.20 1.97 -5.55
CA GLU A 236 -19.50 2.28 -6.17
C GLU A 236 -19.55 1.91 -7.66
N GLN A 237 -18.41 1.94 -8.35
CA GLN A 237 -18.26 1.52 -9.75
C GLN A 237 -17.94 0.03 -9.92
N GLU A 238 -17.84 -0.72 -8.83
CA GLU A 238 -17.49 -2.15 -8.82
C GLU A 238 -16.17 -2.48 -9.55
N ASN A 239 -15.21 -1.55 -9.57
CA ASN A 239 -13.92 -1.77 -10.22
C ASN A 239 -12.91 -2.42 -9.26
N TYR A 240 -13.00 -3.74 -9.16
CA TYR A 240 -12.24 -4.55 -8.19
C TYR A 240 -10.72 -4.48 -8.37
N ARG A 241 -10.23 -4.32 -9.62
CA ARG A 241 -8.79 -4.18 -9.88
C ARG A 241 -8.27 -2.88 -9.28
N LEU A 242 -8.96 -1.78 -9.58
CA LEU A 242 -8.58 -0.46 -9.09
C LEU A 242 -8.74 -0.35 -7.56
N PHE A 243 -9.73 -1.04 -6.99
CA PHE A 243 -9.88 -1.15 -5.54
C PHE A 243 -8.61 -1.71 -4.87
N ASN A 244 -8.09 -2.83 -5.39
CA ASN A 244 -6.89 -3.45 -4.84
C ASN A 244 -5.66 -2.53 -4.92
N GLU A 245 -5.56 -1.76 -6.02
CA GLU A 245 -4.48 -0.81 -6.23
C GLU A 245 -4.55 0.35 -5.22
N ILE A 246 -5.72 1.01 -5.11
CA ILE A 246 -5.90 2.12 -4.18
C ILE A 246 -5.77 1.65 -2.73
N TYR A 247 -6.31 0.47 -2.38
CA TYR A 247 -6.12 -0.14 -1.07
C TYR A 247 -4.64 -0.29 -0.71
N ARG A 248 -3.82 -0.77 -1.66
CA ARG A 248 -2.38 -0.91 -1.46
C ARG A 248 -1.73 0.46 -1.25
N GLN A 249 -2.12 1.47 -2.05
CA GLN A 249 -1.62 2.83 -1.90
C GLN A 249 -1.95 3.41 -0.51
N ILE A 250 -3.21 3.29 -0.04
CA ILE A 250 -3.62 3.71 1.30
C ILE A 250 -2.79 3.01 2.37
N THR A 251 -2.58 1.70 2.24
CA THR A 251 -1.79 0.92 3.21
C THR A 251 -0.33 1.39 3.25
N ASP A 252 0.29 1.64 2.10
CA ASP A 252 1.64 2.18 2.01
C ASP A 252 1.71 3.60 2.62
N GLN A 253 0.70 4.44 2.41
CA GLN A 253 0.61 5.77 3.03
C GLN A 253 0.43 5.69 4.56
N ILE A 254 -0.37 4.76 5.07
CA ILE A 254 -0.53 4.50 6.51
C ILE A 254 0.80 4.07 7.12
N ARG A 255 1.61 3.26 6.42
CA ARG A 255 2.93 2.85 6.90
C ARG A 255 3.87 4.05 7.05
N ILE A 256 3.89 4.96 6.07
CA ILE A 256 4.67 6.21 6.15
C ILE A 256 4.20 7.06 7.34
N LEU A 257 2.89 7.19 7.52
CA LEU A 257 2.30 7.91 8.65
C LEU A 257 2.73 7.30 10.00
N ASN A 258 2.65 5.98 10.15
CA ASN A 258 3.07 5.28 11.36
C ASN A 258 4.55 5.47 11.66
N TYR A 259 5.42 5.40 10.65
CA TYR A 259 6.84 5.65 10.82
C TYR A 259 7.10 7.09 11.31
N SER A 260 6.45 8.08 10.68
CA SER A 260 6.51 9.48 11.13
C SER A 260 5.98 9.69 12.55
N LEU A 261 4.92 8.97 12.94
CA LEU A 261 4.36 9.01 14.30
C LEU A 261 5.35 8.44 15.32
N GLN A 262 6.00 7.31 15.02
CA GLN A 262 7.02 6.73 15.89
C GLN A 262 8.20 7.70 16.09
N LYS A 263 8.62 8.36 15.02
CA LYS A 263 9.63 9.42 15.07
C LYS A 263 9.18 10.54 15.99
N ARG A 264 7.95 11.06 15.81
CA ARG A 264 7.39 12.10 16.69
C ARG A 264 7.39 11.72 18.17
N THR A 265 7.11 10.46 18.52
CA THR A 265 7.13 9.97 19.91
C THR A 265 8.50 10.11 20.58
N ASN A 266 9.58 10.08 19.80
CA ASN A 266 10.94 10.21 20.32
C ASN A 266 11.41 11.66 20.54
N VAL A 267 10.60 12.66 20.15
CA VAL A 267 10.94 14.08 20.37
C VAL A 267 10.57 14.49 21.78
N ASP A 268 11.55 14.92 22.56
CA ASP A 268 11.42 15.43 23.93
C ASP A 268 12.31 16.67 24.15
N ASP A 269 12.23 17.33 25.31
CA ASP A 269 13.11 18.46 25.63
C ASP A 269 14.59 18.02 25.63
N GLY A 270 15.35 18.55 24.67
CA GLY A 270 16.75 18.21 24.45
C GLY A 270 16.99 16.94 23.63
N ILE A 271 15.93 16.27 23.14
CA ILE A 271 16.02 15.14 22.21
C ILE A 271 15.34 15.54 20.90
N HIS A 272 16.15 15.76 19.88
CA HIS A 272 15.73 16.20 18.57
C HIS A 272 16.01 15.12 17.52
N ILE A 273 15.17 15.08 16.49
CA ILE A 273 15.37 14.21 15.31
C ILE A 273 16.17 14.97 14.25
N LEU A 274 15.84 16.24 14.08
CA LEU A 274 16.57 17.15 13.21
C LEU A 274 17.89 17.54 13.86
N THR A 275 18.92 17.70 13.03
CA THR A 275 20.22 18.22 13.50
C THR A 275 20.12 19.70 13.88
N GLU A 276 21.09 20.23 14.63
CA GLU A 276 21.11 21.66 14.99
C GLU A 276 21.07 22.58 13.76
N ASP A 277 21.74 22.20 12.68
CA ASP A 277 21.72 22.96 11.42
C ASP A 277 20.34 22.92 10.75
N GLU A 278 19.69 21.76 10.74
CA GLU A 278 18.33 21.61 10.21
C GLU A 278 17.32 22.42 11.02
N LEU A 279 17.45 22.45 12.35
CA LEU A 279 16.61 23.27 13.23
C LEU A 279 16.81 24.77 12.98
N MET A 280 18.06 25.22 12.76
CA MET A 280 18.34 26.61 12.39
C MET A 280 17.69 26.99 11.05
N LEU A 281 17.79 26.13 10.05
CA LEU A 281 17.15 26.32 8.74
C LEU A 281 15.62 26.31 8.85
N LEU A 282 15.06 25.39 9.64
CA LEU A 282 13.63 25.29 9.91
C LEU A 282 13.07 26.60 10.49
N GLN A 283 13.77 27.21 11.45
CA GLN A 283 13.38 28.50 12.03
C GLN A 283 13.45 29.68 11.05
N LYS A 284 14.26 29.57 10.00
CA LYS A 284 14.33 30.53 8.90
C LYS A 284 13.29 30.25 7.82
N ASN A 285 12.46 29.21 7.97
CA ASN A 285 11.57 28.67 6.93
C ASN A 285 12.31 28.19 5.67
N GLU A 286 13.59 27.83 5.79
CA GLU A 286 14.37 27.23 4.70
C GLU A 286 14.21 25.71 4.71
N ILE A 287 13.00 25.23 4.41
CA ILE A 287 12.64 23.82 4.49
C ILE A 287 13.17 23.07 3.27
N ARG A 288 13.98 22.02 3.50
CA ARG A 288 14.64 21.25 2.44
C ARG A 288 14.13 19.82 2.39
N LEU A 289 14.19 19.21 1.20
CA LEU A 289 13.86 17.80 0.99
C LEU A 289 14.67 16.85 1.89
N SER A 290 15.89 17.25 2.27
CA SER A 290 16.74 16.45 3.17
C SER A 290 16.10 16.16 4.52
N PHE A 291 15.21 17.03 5.01
CA PHE A 291 14.55 16.85 6.31
C PHE A 291 13.67 15.60 6.32
N LEU A 292 13.10 15.23 5.16
CA LEU A 292 12.20 14.09 5.02
C LEU A 292 12.90 12.73 5.19
N LYS A 293 14.24 12.67 5.07
CA LYS A 293 15.00 11.42 5.28
C LYS A 293 14.71 10.79 6.65
N ASN A 294 14.39 11.61 7.63
CA ASN A 294 14.07 11.17 8.99
C ASN A 294 12.62 10.70 9.17
N PHE A 295 11.72 11.03 8.25
CA PHE A 295 10.27 10.84 8.36
C PHE A 295 9.69 9.87 7.34
N ILE A 296 10.48 9.44 6.35
CA ILE A 296 10.13 8.39 5.41
C ILE A 296 10.92 7.12 5.78
N PRO A 297 10.27 5.94 5.80
CA PRO A 297 10.99 4.67 5.96
C PRO A 297 12.14 4.55 4.94
N PRO A 298 13.36 4.21 5.35
CA PRO A 298 14.48 4.05 4.43
C PRO A 298 14.22 2.91 3.43
N ILE A 299 14.72 3.08 2.21
CA ILE A 299 14.80 2.01 1.21
C ILE A 299 16.15 1.33 1.41
N LEU A 300 16.17 0.04 1.73
CA LEU A 300 17.44 -0.70 1.89
C LEU A 300 17.96 -1.11 0.51
N GLN A 301 19.19 -0.70 0.18
CA GLN A 301 19.88 -1.09 -1.06
C GLN A 301 21.12 -1.97 -0.82
N ASP A 302 21.55 -2.16 0.43
CA ASP A 302 22.83 -2.80 0.75
C ASP A 302 22.67 -4.23 1.31
N ASN A 303 23.79 -4.95 1.42
CA ASN A 303 23.90 -6.32 1.98
C ASN A 303 23.28 -6.49 3.38
N ARG A 304 23.11 -5.39 4.15
CA ARG A 304 22.41 -5.40 5.46
C ARG A 304 20.90 -5.66 5.36
N LYS A 305 20.34 -5.63 4.15
CA LYS A 305 18.92 -5.85 3.90
C LYS A 305 18.45 -7.22 4.37
N GLU A 306 19.23 -8.26 4.14
CA GLU A 306 18.89 -9.63 4.53
C GLU A 306 18.90 -9.79 6.05
N GLU A 307 19.92 -9.26 6.73
CA GLU A 307 20.01 -9.28 8.20
C GLU A 307 18.83 -8.55 8.85
N LEU A 308 18.54 -7.32 8.40
CA LEU A 308 17.43 -6.53 8.93
C LEU A 308 16.05 -7.15 8.62
N LEU A 309 15.91 -7.79 7.46
CA LEU A 309 14.71 -8.54 7.12
C LEU A 309 14.57 -9.75 8.03
N LYS A 310 15.63 -10.54 8.22
CA LYS A 310 15.65 -11.68 9.14
C LYS A 310 15.25 -11.29 10.55
N GLU A 311 15.83 -10.22 11.11
CA GLU A 311 15.46 -9.69 12.43
C GLU A 311 13.98 -9.30 12.49
N CYS A 312 13.48 -8.58 11.47
CA CYS A 312 12.08 -8.19 11.37
C CYS A 312 11.15 -9.42 11.34
N LEU A 313 11.47 -10.42 10.52
CA LEU A 313 10.67 -11.64 10.38
C LEU A 313 10.68 -12.47 11.68
N LEU A 314 11.83 -12.59 12.35
CA LEU A 314 11.92 -13.28 13.63
C LEU A 314 11.06 -12.61 14.71
N SER A 315 11.07 -11.27 14.78
CA SER A 315 10.18 -10.53 15.67
C SER A 315 8.71 -10.79 15.35
N LEU A 316 8.33 -10.74 14.06
CA LEU A 316 6.96 -11.00 13.63
C LEU A 316 6.51 -12.43 13.97
N ILE A 317 7.35 -13.42 13.69
CA ILE A 317 7.08 -14.84 13.99
C ILE A 317 6.88 -15.03 15.50
N SER A 318 7.76 -14.42 16.32
CA SER A 318 7.63 -14.45 17.77
C SER A 318 6.31 -13.85 18.24
N ASP A 319 5.91 -12.69 17.71
CA ASP A 319 4.64 -12.04 18.04
C ASP A 319 3.42 -12.89 17.64
N LEU A 320 3.48 -13.56 16.49
CA LEU A 320 2.44 -14.46 16.01
C LEU A 320 2.32 -15.74 16.86
N LEU A 321 3.43 -16.26 17.37
CA LEU A 321 3.47 -17.45 18.23
C LEU A 321 3.13 -17.15 19.70
N ALA A 322 3.41 -15.94 20.20
CA ALA A 322 3.28 -15.57 21.62
C ALA A 322 1.85 -15.77 22.16
N GLU A 323 1.65 -16.71 23.09
CA GLU A 323 0.35 -17.20 23.59
C GLU A 323 -0.62 -16.12 24.14
N ASN A 324 -0.11 -14.96 24.55
CA ASN A 324 -0.88 -13.90 25.24
C ASN A 324 -1.62 -12.88 24.34
N SER A 325 -1.65 -13.04 23.02
CA SER A 325 -2.43 -12.13 22.16
C SER A 325 -3.93 -12.48 22.22
N LYS A 326 -4.77 -11.46 22.50
CA LYS A 326 -6.23 -11.56 22.74
C LYS A 326 -7.08 -12.04 21.53
N ASN A 327 -6.45 -12.59 20.48
CA ASN A 327 -7.13 -13.04 19.27
C ASN A 327 -7.24 -14.58 19.28
N TYR A 328 -8.47 -15.07 19.41
CA TYR A 328 -8.81 -16.50 19.56
C TYR A 328 -8.59 -17.37 18.31
N ASN A 329 -8.00 -16.86 17.23
CA ASN A 329 -7.65 -17.62 16.03
C ASN A 329 -6.28 -17.17 15.52
N LYS A 330 -5.20 -17.81 16.00
CA LYS A 330 -3.86 -17.60 15.44
C LYS A 330 -3.68 -18.49 14.22
N PRO A 331 -3.59 -17.92 13.00
CA PRO A 331 -3.32 -18.74 11.83
C PRO A 331 -1.87 -19.23 11.93
N TYR A 332 -1.67 -20.53 12.19
CA TYR A 332 -0.34 -21.14 12.10
C TYR A 332 0.09 -21.38 10.65
N ASN A 333 -0.87 -21.31 9.72
CA ASN A 333 -0.65 -21.38 8.29
C ASN A 333 -1.14 -20.06 7.69
N ILE A 334 -0.25 -19.33 7.02
CA ILE A 334 -0.53 -18.01 6.48
C ILE A 334 -0.09 -18.00 5.01
N PRO A 335 -0.96 -17.60 4.05
CA PRO A 335 -0.55 -17.44 2.66
C PRO A 335 0.67 -16.51 2.55
N LEU A 336 1.65 -16.84 1.71
CA LEU A 336 2.92 -16.10 1.62
C LEU A 336 2.70 -14.60 1.33
N VAL A 337 1.74 -14.27 0.47
CA VAL A 337 1.38 -12.88 0.15
C VAL A 337 0.80 -12.16 1.37
N SER A 338 -0.06 -12.82 2.13
CA SER A 338 -0.58 -12.29 3.39
C SER A 338 0.52 -12.08 4.43
N PHE A 339 1.44 -13.04 4.54
CA PHE A 339 2.60 -12.93 5.44
C PHE A 339 3.52 -11.77 5.03
N TYR A 340 3.70 -11.56 3.72
CA TYR A 340 4.45 -10.43 3.19
C TYR A 340 3.83 -9.07 3.55
N GLU A 341 2.51 -8.92 3.49
CA GLU A 341 1.85 -7.68 3.94
C GLU A 341 1.99 -7.47 5.46
N LEU A 342 1.92 -8.54 6.27
CA LEU A 342 2.23 -8.46 7.71
C LEU A 342 3.68 -8.02 7.96
N ALA A 343 4.64 -8.59 7.23
CA ALA A 343 6.04 -8.20 7.33
C ALA A 343 6.26 -6.73 6.93
N LYS A 344 5.59 -6.25 5.88
CA LYS A 344 5.67 -4.84 5.45
C LYS A 344 5.18 -3.87 6.52
N ASP A 345 4.18 -4.25 7.30
CA ASP A 345 3.66 -3.43 8.40
C ASP A 345 4.62 -3.40 9.60
N GLN A 346 5.32 -4.50 9.87
CA GLN A 346 6.26 -4.63 10.99
C GLN A 346 7.62 -3.98 10.69
N CYS A 347 8.12 -4.10 9.47
CA CYS A 347 9.47 -3.66 9.15
C CYS A 347 9.57 -2.13 9.10
N LYS A 348 10.64 -1.60 9.71
CA LYS A 348 10.93 -0.15 9.77
C LYS A 348 11.58 0.39 8.48
N PHE A 349 11.56 -0.38 7.40
CA PHE A 349 12.21 -0.07 6.13
C PHE A 349 11.38 -0.61 4.96
N THR A 350 11.79 -0.27 3.74
CA THR A 350 11.12 -0.63 2.50
C THR A 350 12.09 -1.18 1.46
N GLY A 351 11.56 -1.71 0.36
CA GLY A 351 12.37 -2.17 -0.78
C GLY A 351 12.74 -3.66 -0.76
N PHE A 352 12.07 -4.49 0.03
CA PHE A 352 12.14 -5.95 -0.09
C PHE A 352 10.97 -6.49 -0.91
N SER A 353 11.21 -7.58 -1.63
CA SER A 353 10.20 -8.26 -2.45
C SER A 353 9.67 -9.52 -1.76
N VAL A 354 8.66 -10.16 -2.36
CA VAL A 354 8.13 -11.43 -1.85
C VAL A 354 9.20 -12.52 -1.93
N GLU A 355 10.02 -12.50 -2.99
CA GLU A 355 11.13 -13.44 -3.19
C GLU A 355 12.19 -13.29 -2.09
N ASN A 356 12.57 -12.05 -1.74
CA ASN A 356 13.52 -11.82 -0.64
C ASN A 356 12.97 -12.36 0.70
N LEU A 357 11.67 -12.19 0.93
CA LEU A 357 11.01 -12.70 2.13
C LEU A 357 10.96 -14.23 2.13
N GLU A 358 10.66 -14.84 0.98
CA GLU A 358 10.62 -16.29 0.81
C GLU A 358 11.99 -16.92 1.10
N GLU A 359 13.06 -16.40 0.48
CA GLU A 359 14.44 -16.84 0.70
C GLU A 359 14.83 -16.76 2.19
N THR A 360 14.47 -15.64 2.83
CA THR A 360 14.75 -15.45 4.27
C THR A 360 13.95 -16.42 5.14
N LEU A 361 12.70 -16.71 4.80
CA LEU A 361 11.86 -17.67 5.52
C LEU A 361 12.39 -19.10 5.37
N ILE A 362 12.90 -19.48 4.19
CA ILE A 362 13.54 -20.79 3.98
C ILE A 362 14.75 -20.94 4.92
N GLN A 363 15.62 -19.92 4.99
CA GLN A 363 16.75 -19.92 5.93
C GLN A 363 16.29 -19.99 7.41
N ILE A 364 15.19 -19.32 7.77
CA ILE A 364 14.63 -19.41 9.12
C ILE A 364 14.09 -20.82 9.41
N ALA A 365 13.48 -21.47 8.42
CA ALA A 365 12.98 -22.84 8.52
C ALA A 365 14.11 -23.86 8.65
N GLU A 366 15.22 -23.70 7.93
CA GLU A 366 16.43 -24.52 8.07
C GLU A 366 17.02 -24.48 9.49
N ASN A 367 16.83 -23.34 10.18
CA ASN A 367 17.20 -23.19 11.59
C ASN A 367 16.16 -23.77 12.58
N GLY A 368 15.07 -24.38 12.09
CA GLY A 368 14.04 -25.02 12.90
C GLY A 368 13.10 -24.07 13.66
N LEU A 369 13.09 -22.78 13.32
CA LEU A 369 12.28 -21.77 14.01
C LEU A 369 10.82 -21.70 13.52
N ILE A 370 10.59 -22.19 12.30
CA ILE A 370 9.27 -22.43 11.71
C ILE A 370 9.33 -23.78 10.98
N SER A 371 8.18 -24.33 10.62
CA SER A 371 8.14 -25.63 9.91
C SER A 371 8.51 -25.52 8.44
N GLY A 372 8.25 -24.37 7.81
CA GLY A 372 8.70 -24.09 6.45
C GLY A 372 7.63 -23.42 5.59
N ILE A 373 7.75 -23.63 4.27
CA ILE A 373 6.79 -23.16 3.27
C ILE A 373 6.22 -24.38 2.56
N ILE A 374 4.90 -24.48 2.51
CA ILE A 374 4.17 -25.49 1.74
C ILE A 374 3.84 -24.88 0.38
N GLU A 375 4.12 -25.64 -0.68
CA GLU A 375 3.76 -25.29 -2.04
C GLU A 375 2.59 -26.14 -2.52
N ILE A 376 1.53 -25.48 -2.99
CA ILE A 376 0.35 -26.12 -3.57
C ILE A 376 0.29 -25.72 -5.03
N GLN A 377 0.50 -26.71 -5.91
CA GLN A 377 0.32 -26.51 -7.34
C GLN A 377 -1.18 -26.30 -7.63
N ASP A 378 -1.51 -25.13 -8.18
CA ASP A 378 -2.87 -24.78 -8.63
C ASP A 378 -3.08 -25.21 -10.09
N ASP A 379 -2.20 -24.76 -11.00
CA ASP A 379 -2.13 -25.16 -12.40
C ASP A 379 -0.66 -25.23 -12.90
N GLU A 380 -0.41 -25.36 -14.21
CA GLU A 380 0.95 -25.46 -14.78
C GLU A 380 1.86 -24.26 -14.44
N ASN A 381 1.31 -23.08 -14.15
CA ASN A 381 2.08 -21.84 -13.99
C ASN A 381 1.88 -21.13 -12.64
N HIS A 382 0.93 -21.56 -11.82
CA HIS A 382 0.59 -20.91 -10.55
C HIS A 382 0.83 -21.83 -9.36
N ILE A 383 1.73 -21.40 -8.47
CA ILE A 383 2.03 -22.06 -7.20
C ILE A 383 1.49 -21.20 -6.06
N PHE A 384 0.59 -21.75 -5.28
CA PHE A 384 0.11 -21.13 -4.05
C PHE A 384 1.01 -21.54 -2.89
N LYS A 385 1.66 -20.58 -2.23
CA LYS A 385 2.62 -20.82 -1.15
C LYS A 385 2.04 -20.42 0.21
N ILE A 386 2.29 -21.26 1.22
CA ILE A 386 1.79 -21.09 2.58
C ILE A 386 2.96 -21.15 3.55
N VAL A 387 3.14 -20.11 4.35
CA VAL A 387 4.10 -20.07 5.46
C VAL A 387 3.52 -20.84 6.63
N GLN A 388 4.24 -21.87 7.08
CA GLN A 388 3.85 -22.74 8.16
C GLN A 388 4.70 -22.48 9.40
N LEU A 389 4.07 -21.89 10.43
CA LEU A 389 4.73 -21.57 11.70
C LEU A 389 4.79 -22.78 12.65
N LYS A 390 3.85 -23.72 12.54
CA LYS A 390 3.81 -24.97 13.31
C LYS A 390 3.52 -26.16 12.38
N PRO A 391 4.03 -27.37 12.68
CA PRO A 391 3.87 -28.52 11.78
C PRO A 391 2.40 -28.80 11.53
N TYR A 392 2.02 -28.93 10.26
CA TYR A 392 0.67 -29.28 9.85
C TYR A 392 0.68 -29.98 8.48
N ASP A 393 0.28 -31.24 8.48
CA ASP A 393 0.17 -32.02 7.25
C ASP A 393 -1.17 -31.73 6.57
N VAL A 394 -1.14 -31.00 5.46
CA VAL A 394 -2.34 -30.69 4.68
C VAL A 394 -2.80 -31.95 3.95
N SER A 395 -3.99 -32.42 4.27
CA SER A 395 -4.55 -33.64 3.69
C SER A 395 -4.94 -33.46 2.21
N VAL A 396 -5.09 -34.57 1.48
CA VAL A 396 -5.50 -34.57 0.05
C VAL A 396 -6.84 -33.86 -0.15
N ASP A 397 -7.78 -34.03 0.79
CA ASP A 397 -9.07 -33.35 0.73
C ASP A 397 -8.90 -31.84 0.97
N GLU A 398 -8.10 -31.42 1.94
CA GLU A 398 -7.83 -29.98 2.15
C GLU A 398 -7.14 -29.34 0.95
N ILE A 399 -6.23 -30.03 0.27
CA ILE A 399 -5.62 -29.56 -0.98
C ILE A 399 -6.69 -29.35 -2.06
N LYS A 400 -7.64 -30.29 -2.22
CA LYS A 400 -8.75 -30.12 -3.16
C LYS A 400 -9.60 -28.90 -2.83
N LEU A 401 -9.89 -28.67 -1.56
CA LEU A 401 -10.64 -27.50 -1.12
C LEU A 401 -9.85 -26.20 -1.30
N LEU A 402 -8.54 -26.19 -1.07
CA LEU A 402 -7.69 -25.01 -1.32
C LEU A 402 -7.68 -24.63 -2.80
N ARG A 403 -7.53 -25.60 -3.71
CA ARG A 403 -7.63 -25.35 -5.16
C ARG A 403 -8.98 -24.76 -5.54
N LEU A 404 -10.07 -25.35 -5.03
CA LEU A 404 -11.40 -24.81 -5.26
C LEU A 404 -11.54 -23.37 -4.73
N ALA A 405 -11.00 -23.10 -3.54
CA ALA A 405 -11.03 -21.79 -2.90
C ALA A 405 -10.25 -20.72 -3.70
N ILE A 406 -9.10 -21.10 -4.28
CA ILE A 406 -8.31 -20.20 -5.14
C ILE A 406 -9.13 -19.77 -6.36
N HIS A 407 -9.83 -20.72 -7.00
CA HIS A 407 -10.66 -20.42 -8.18
C HIS A 407 -11.91 -19.61 -7.83
N LEU A 408 -12.62 -19.98 -6.76
CA LEU A 408 -13.88 -19.33 -6.40
C LEU A 408 -13.69 -17.95 -5.74
N LYS A 409 -12.51 -17.66 -5.17
CA LYS A 409 -12.18 -16.47 -4.36
C LYS A 409 -12.97 -16.36 -3.06
N SER A 410 -14.27 -16.62 -3.08
CA SER A 410 -15.15 -16.82 -1.92
C SER A 410 -16.20 -17.88 -2.24
N PHE A 411 -16.61 -18.66 -1.24
CA PHE A 411 -17.54 -19.78 -1.45
C PHE A 411 -18.35 -20.08 -0.19
N SER A 412 -19.50 -20.70 -0.37
CA SER A 412 -20.36 -21.24 0.69
C SER A 412 -20.14 -22.74 0.84
N MET A 413 -20.69 -23.32 1.91
CA MET A 413 -20.68 -24.76 2.09
C MET A 413 -21.38 -25.51 0.95
N ALA A 414 -22.46 -24.94 0.41
CA ALA A 414 -23.19 -25.52 -0.72
C ALA A 414 -22.33 -25.61 -1.99
N ASP A 415 -21.52 -24.57 -2.26
CA ASP A 415 -20.60 -24.56 -3.40
C ASP A 415 -19.57 -25.70 -3.31
N VAL A 416 -19.08 -26.01 -2.10
CA VAL A 416 -18.14 -27.12 -1.87
C VAL A 416 -18.84 -28.47 -2.08
N MET A 417 -20.03 -28.64 -1.52
CA MET A 417 -20.82 -29.87 -1.67
C MET A 417 -21.10 -30.17 -3.14
N GLU A 418 -21.49 -29.14 -3.91
CA GLU A 418 -21.78 -29.28 -5.35
C GLU A 418 -20.52 -29.58 -6.17
N LYS A 419 -19.41 -28.86 -5.92
CA LYS A 419 -18.21 -28.96 -6.75
C LYS A 419 -17.32 -30.16 -6.42
N LEU A 420 -17.32 -30.63 -5.18
CA LEU A 420 -16.48 -31.73 -4.72
C LEU A 420 -17.25 -33.03 -4.47
N ASP A 421 -18.58 -33.02 -4.63
CA ASP A 421 -19.48 -34.15 -4.34
C ASP A 421 -19.26 -34.71 -2.93
N TRP A 422 -19.14 -33.82 -1.94
CA TRP A 422 -18.92 -34.18 -0.55
C TRP A 422 -20.21 -34.03 0.25
N ASN A 423 -20.43 -34.95 1.18
CA ASN A 423 -21.54 -34.83 2.13
C ASN A 423 -21.29 -33.70 3.14
N GLN A 424 -22.39 -33.16 3.69
CA GLN A 424 -22.38 -32.04 4.62
C GLN A 424 -21.43 -32.25 5.82
N SER A 425 -21.48 -33.40 6.48
CA SER A 425 -20.65 -33.69 7.66
C SER A 425 -19.14 -33.62 7.35
N LYS A 426 -18.74 -34.14 6.18
CA LYS A 426 -17.35 -34.05 5.70
C LYS A 426 -16.96 -32.59 5.45
N VAL A 427 -17.81 -31.83 4.75
CA VAL A 427 -17.53 -30.42 4.44
C VAL A 427 -17.38 -29.59 5.71
N GLU A 428 -18.32 -29.71 6.66
CA GLU A 428 -18.27 -28.98 7.94
C GLU A 428 -16.98 -29.26 8.71
N LYS A 429 -16.59 -30.53 8.83
CA LYS A 429 -15.37 -30.93 9.54
C LYS A 429 -14.11 -30.34 8.89
N ILE A 430 -14.02 -30.38 7.56
CA ILE A 430 -12.86 -29.84 6.83
C ILE A 430 -12.83 -28.32 6.93
N LEU A 431 -13.95 -27.63 6.71
CA LEU A 431 -14.03 -26.17 6.82
C LEU A 431 -13.65 -25.68 8.21
N GLN A 432 -14.12 -26.36 9.25
CA GLN A 432 -13.78 -26.03 10.64
C GLN A 432 -12.28 -26.24 10.89
N THR A 433 -11.72 -27.37 10.43
CA THR A 433 -10.30 -27.70 10.59
C THR A 433 -9.42 -26.65 9.90
N MET A 434 -9.70 -26.36 8.63
CA MET A 434 -8.94 -25.39 7.84
C MET A 434 -9.08 -23.95 8.35
N THR A 435 -10.25 -23.60 8.89
CA THR A 435 -10.49 -22.28 9.50
C THR A 435 -9.69 -22.14 10.80
N ASN A 436 -9.71 -23.16 11.67
CA ASN A 436 -8.95 -23.18 12.92
C ASN A 436 -7.45 -23.11 12.68
N ASN A 437 -6.96 -23.74 11.62
CA ASN A 437 -5.54 -23.76 11.26
C ASN A 437 -5.09 -22.53 10.45
N GLY A 438 -6.02 -21.63 10.11
CA GLY A 438 -5.74 -20.37 9.42
C GLY A 438 -5.67 -20.43 7.90
N LEU A 439 -5.88 -21.60 7.31
CA LEU A 439 -5.87 -21.82 5.86
C LEU A 439 -7.06 -21.18 5.16
N LEU A 440 -8.21 -21.12 5.86
CA LEU A 440 -9.41 -20.43 5.40
C LEU A 440 -9.81 -19.36 6.41
N ARG A 441 -10.43 -18.29 5.90
CA ARG A 441 -11.18 -17.33 6.69
C ARG A 441 -12.66 -17.61 6.57
N HIS A 442 -13.37 -17.46 7.68
CA HIS A 442 -14.81 -17.55 7.74
C HIS A 442 -15.39 -16.15 7.96
N SER A 443 -16.38 -15.79 7.16
CA SER A 443 -17.17 -14.59 7.31
C SER A 443 -18.63 -14.98 7.41
N LYS A 444 -19.31 -14.42 8.41
CA LYS A 444 -20.75 -14.55 8.57
C LYS A 444 -21.39 -13.18 8.53
N SER A 445 -22.30 -12.96 7.61
CA SER A 445 -23.10 -11.74 7.55
C SER A 445 -24.57 -12.06 7.29
N TYR A 446 -25.46 -11.17 7.71
CA TYR A 446 -26.90 -11.29 7.45
C TYR A 446 -27.22 -11.29 5.94
N LEU A 447 -26.40 -10.64 5.12
CA LEU A 447 -26.61 -10.51 3.68
C LEU A 447 -26.06 -11.70 2.89
N GLN A 448 -24.89 -12.21 3.26
CA GLN A 448 -24.16 -13.21 2.47
C GLN A 448 -24.21 -14.63 3.05
N GLY A 449 -24.78 -14.79 4.25
CA GLY A 449 -24.73 -16.05 4.99
C GLY A 449 -23.31 -16.41 5.43
N ASP A 450 -23.04 -17.70 5.56
CA ASP A 450 -21.72 -18.25 5.88
C ASP A 450 -20.87 -18.39 4.59
N LYS A 451 -19.73 -17.69 4.56
CA LYS A 451 -18.77 -17.69 3.45
C LYS A 451 -17.37 -18.00 3.94
N TRP A 452 -16.62 -18.72 3.12
CA TRP A 452 -15.20 -19.02 3.30
C TRP A 452 -14.37 -18.46 2.15
N TYR A 453 -13.13 -18.07 2.43
CA TYR A 453 -12.21 -17.50 1.46
C TYR A 453 -10.75 -17.63 1.92
N ILE A 454 -9.81 -17.44 0.99
CA ILE A 454 -8.37 -17.34 1.27
C ILE A 454 -8.00 -15.85 1.30
N LEU A 455 -7.22 -15.44 2.30
CA LEU A 455 -6.64 -14.09 2.33
C LEU A 455 -5.45 -14.05 1.37
N MET A 456 -5.67 -13.49 0.18
CA MET A 456 -4.64 -13.25 -0.84
C MET A 456 -4.30 -11.78 -0.98
#